data_AF-A0A847KMN6-F1
#
_entry.id   AF-A0A847KMN6-F1
#
_cell.length_a   1.000
_cell.length_b   1.000
_cell.length_c   1.000
_cell.angle_alpha   90.00
_cell.angle_beta   90.00
_cell.angle_gamma   90.00
#
_symmetry.space_group_name_H-M   'P 1'
#
loop_
_entity.id
_entity.type
_entity.pdbx_description
1 polymer ?
#
loop_
_entity_poly.entity_id
_entity_poly.type
_entity_poly.pdbx_seq_one_letter_code
_entity_poly.pdbx_strand_id
1 'polypeptide(L)'
;NDADAAGVAEVVYGAAKGHPGVVIVTTLGTGIGSAVINRGVLLPNTELGHIEVDGKDAETVAAASARTRDGLTFEEYVPRLQRYYETIERLFWPDLLVVGGGVSKHHEKFLPKLRLNTPIVPAQLRNAAGIVGAAWLAVERRENPDPLRATA
;
A
#
# COMPACT_ATOMS: atom_id res chain seq x y z
N ASN A 1 9.48 -6.73 -3.53
CA ASN A 1 10.15 -5.45 -3.15
C ASN A 1 9.83 -5.18 -1.67
N ASP A 2 10.15 -4.00 -1.13
CA ASP A 2 9.88 -3.64 0.28
C ASP A 2 8.37 -3.47 0.56
N ALA A 3 7.62 -2.92 -0.39
CA ALA A 3 6.16 -2.77 -0.29
C ALA A 3 5.44 -4.13 -0.27
N ASP A 4 5.84 -5.08 -1.12
CA ASP A 4 5.37 -6.47 -1.12
C ASP A 4 5.53 -7.10 0.27
N ALA A 5 6.72 -6.96 0.85
CA ALA A 5 7.00 -7.47 2.19
C ALA A 5 6.08 -6.81 3.23
N ALA A 6 5.96 -5.48 3.20
CA ALA A 6 5.06 -4.77 4.10
C ALA A 6 3.60 -5.22 3.95
N GLY A 7 3.11 -5.38 2.71
CA GLY A 7 1.74 -5.79 2.43
C GLY A 7 1.43 -7.20 2.92
N VAL A 8 2.34 -8.15 2.66
CA VAL A 8 2.22 -9.52 3.19
C VAL A 8 2.20 -9.53 4.70
N ALA A 9 3.06 -8.75 5.36
CA ALA A 9 3.08 -8.66 6.81
C ALA A 9 1.75 -8.16 7.38
N GLU A 10 1.12 -7.18 6.75
CA GLU A 10 -0.18 -6.65 7.17
C GLU A 10 -1.33 -7.64 6.96
N VAL A 11 -1.26 -8.47 5.91
CA VAL A 11 -2.28 -9.51 5.64
C VAL A 11 -2.11 -10.74 6.53
N VAL A 12 -0.89 -11.03 6.98
CA VAL A 12 -0.64 -12.19 7.86
C VAL A 12 -0.80 -11.82 9.34
N TYR A 13 -0.33 -10.64 9.74
CA TYR A 13 -0.19 -10.27 11.15
C TYR A 13 -0.82 -8.92 11.54
N GLY A 14 -1.27 -8.13 10.57
CA GLY A 14 -1.61 -6.72 10.78
C GLY A 14 -3.05 -6.34 10.49
N ALA A 15 -3.21 -5.13 9.96
CA ALA A 15 -4.49 -4.47 9.76
C ALA A 15 -5.40 -5.20 8.76
N ALA A 16 -4.85 -6.07 7.92
CA ALA A 16 -5.59 -6.86 6.93
C ALA A 16 -5.62 -8.36 7.26
N LYS A 17 -5.36 -8.74 8.51
CA LYS A 17 -5.27 -10.14 8.92
C LYS A 17 -6.52 -10.93 8.57
N GLY A 18 -6.34 -11.96 7.73
CA GLY A 18 -7.43 -12.87 7.34
C GLY A 18 -8.47 -12.26 6.41
N HIS A 19 -8.18 -11.11 5.79
CA HIS A 19 -9.11 -10.47 4.86
C HIS A 19 -9.34 -11.35 3.60
N PRO A 20 -10.61 -11.66 3.23
CA PRO A 20 -10.90 -12.63 2.18
C PRO A 20 -10.90 -12.06 0.75
N GLY A 21 -10.82 -10.74 0.61
CA GLY A 21 -10.90 -10.01 -0.65
C GLY A 21 -9.55 -9.53 -1.20
N VAL A 22 -9.63 -8.56 -2.10
CA VAL A 22 -8.50 -7.80 -2.65
C VAL A 22 -8.11 -6.71 -1.66
N VAL A 23 -6.93 -6.86 -1.08
CA VAL A 23 -6.30 -5.87 -0.20
C VAL A 23 -5.21 -5.16 -0.99
N ILE A 24 -5.24 -3.84 -0.98
CA ILE A 24 -4.15 -3.03 -1.53
C ILE A 24 -3.45 -2.31 -0.37
N VAL A 25 -2.17 -2.60 -0.20
CA VAL A 25 -1.32 -1.89 0.75
C VAL A 25 -0.48 -0.87 0.00
N THR A 26 -0.47 0.37 0.50
CA THR A 26 0.36 1.45 -0.04
C THR A 26 1.32 1.94 1.03
N THR A 27 2.56 2.23 0.69
CA THR A 27 3.56 2.80 1.61
C THR A 27 3.90 4.22 1.17
N LEU A 28 3.49 5.20 1.97
CA LEU A 28 3.69 6.62 1.65
C LEU A 28 4.97 7.14 2.35
N GLY A 29 6.02 7.35 1.57
CA GLY A 29 7.35 7.76 2.04
C GLY A 29 8.04 8.70 1.06
N THR A 30 9.33 8.45 0.79
CA THR A 30 10.07 9.16 -0.27
C THR A 30 9.37 8.99 -1.62
N GLY A 31 8.86 7.78 -1.88
CA GLY A 31 7.98 7.47 -2.98
C GLY A 31 6.63 6.91 -2.53
N ILE A 32 5.94 6.21 -3.43
CA ILE A 32 4.73 5.43 -3.14
C ILE A 32 4.99 3.97 -3.51
N GLY A 33 5.22 3.12 -2.51
CA GLY A 33 5.27 1.68 -2.73
C GLY A 33 3.87 1.07 -2.71
N SER A 34 3.68 -0.08 -3.36
CA SER A 34 2.41 -0.79 -3.34
C SER A 34 2.55 -2.30 -3.32
N ALA A 35 1.57 -2.96 -2.72
CA ALA A 35 1.37 -4.40 -2.77
C ALA A 35 -0.10 -4.71 -2.97
N VAL A 36 -0.41 -5.60 -3.92
CA VAL A 36 -1.76 -6.11 -4.13
C VAL A 36 -1.81 -7.55 -3.66
N ILE A 37 -2.75 -7.87 -2.77
CA ILE A 37 -2.90 -9.20 -2.20
C ILE A 37 -4.36 -9.62 -2.38
N ASN A 38 -4.59 -10.76 -3.02
CA ASN A 38 -5.92 -11.35 -3.16
C ASN A 38 -5.97 -12.68 -2.40
N ARG A 39 -6.80 -12.78 -1.37
CA ARG A 39 -6.93 -14.01 -0.56
C ARG A 39 -5.59 -14.53 -0.02
N GLY A 40 -4.75 -13.63 0.48
CA GLY A 40 -3.42 -13.95 0.98
C GLY A 40 -2.36 -14.20 -0.10
N VAL A 41 -2.73 -14.26 -1.38
CA VAL A 41 -1.79 -14.41 -2.49
C VAL A 41 -1.32 -13.04 -2.95
N LEU A 42 -0.02 -12.78 -2.81
CA LEU A 42 0.64 -11.58 -3.30
C LEU A 42 0.70 -11.60 -4.83
N LEU A 43 0.26 -10.52 -5.47
CA LEU A 43 0.66 -10.15 -6.82
C LEU A 43 1.96 -9.34 -6.71
N PRO A 44 3.13 -9.93 -7.03
CA PRO A 44 4.41 -9.32 -6.71
C PRO A 44 4.69 -8.12 -7.61
N ASN A 45 5.50 -7.19 -7.11
CA ASN A 45 6.10 -6.10 -7.90
C ASN A 45 5.10 -5.13 -8.54
N THR A 46 3.95 -4.91 -7.90
CA THR A 46 3.03 -3.86 -8.33
C THR A 46 3.61 -2.48 -8.06
N GLU A 47 3.60 -1.60 -9.07
CA GLU A 47 4.12 -0.23 -9.02
C GLU A 47 2.99 0.80 -9.14
N LEU A 48 2.01 0.70 -8.24
CA LEU A 48 0.87 1.61 -8.20
C LEU A 48 1.24 3.03 -7.75
N GLY A 49 2.50 3.28 -7.37
CA GLY A 49 3.02 4.62 -7.17
C GLY A 49 3.23 5.41 -8.46
N HIS A 50 3.38 4.71 -9.60
CA HIS A 50 3.69 5.31 -10.90
C HIS A 50 2.50 5.33 -11.86
N ILE A 51 1.28 5.07 -11.37
CA ILE A 51 0.09 5.25 -12.19
C ILE A 51 -0.08 6.73 -12.55
N GLU A 52 -0.64 6.98 -13.72
CA GLU A 52 -1.01 8.33 -14.13
C GLU A 52 -2.30 8.76 -13.42
N VAL A 53 -2.26 9.91 -12.74
CA VAL A 53 -3.40 10.57 -12.10
C VAL A 53 -3.42 12.02 -12.59
N ASP A 54 -4.51 12.41 -13.25
CA ASP A 54 -4.69 13.76 -13.83
C ASP A 54 -3.50 14.19 -14.71
N GLY A 55 -2.99 13.27 -15.54
CA GLY A 55 -1.87 13.52 -16.47
C GLY A 55 -0.48 13.56 -15.83
N LYS A 56 -0.34 13.12 -14.57
CA LYS A 56 0.93 13.13 -13.82
C LYS A 56 1.20 11.78 -13.18
N ASP A 57 2.48 11.46 -13.03
CA ASP A 57 2.91 10.34 -12.19
C ASP A 57 2.46 10.58 -10.74
N ALA A 58 1.71 9.62 -10.17
CA ALA A 58 1.11 9.75 -8.85
C ALA A 58 2.13 10.00 -7.73
N GLU A 59 3.33 9.42 -7.80
CA GLU A 59 4.39 9.62 -6.80
C GLU A 59 4.78 11.09 -6.70
N THR A 60 4.92 11.76 -7.85
CA THR A 60 5.39 13.15 -7.92
C THR A 60 4.46 14.15 -7.21
N VAL A 61 3.18 13.76 -7.05
CA VAL A 61 2.11 14.59 -6.46
C VAL A 61 1.66 14.10 -5.08
N ALA A 62 1.55 12.78 -4.87
CA ALA A 62 0.88 12.17 -3.73
C ALA A 62 1.82 11.41 -2.79
N ALA A 63 3.14 11.39 -3.02
CA ALA A 63 4.10 10.86 -2.05
C ALA A 63 4.22 11.78 -0.82
N ALA A 64 4.67 11.21 0.31
CA ALA A 64 4.91 12.01 1.52
C ALA A 64 6.05 13.03 1.33
N SER A 65 7.02 12.71 0.46
CA SER A 65 8.05 13.64 -0.01
C SER A 65 7.45 14.84 -0.75
N ALA A 66 6.46 14.63 -1.62
CA ALA A 66 5.79 15.70 -2.36
C ALA A 66 5.08 16.68 -1.41
N ARG A 67 4.41 16.17 -0.36
CA ARG A 67 3.82 17.01 0.70
C ARG A 67 4.87 17.93 1.35
N THR A 68 6.04 17.36 1.65
CA THR A 68 7.12 18.06 2.36
C THR A 68 7.81 19.07 1.45
N ARG A 69 8.13 18.66 0.20
CA ARG A 69 8.72 19.49 -0.85
C ARG A 69 7.87 20.73 -1.13
N ASP A 70 6.55 20.56 -1.21
CA ASP A 70 5.61 21.62 -1.54
C ASP A 70 5.11 22.41 -0.30
N GLY A 71 5.59 22.07 0.91
CA GLY A 71 5.24 22.78 2.14
C GLY A 71 3.77 22.63 2.58
N LEU A 72 3.11 21.54 2.20
CA LEU A 72 1.66 21.40 2.38
C LEU A 72 1.26 21.02 3.81
N THR A 73 0.18 21.63 4.27
CA THR A 73 -0.62 21.15 5.39
C THR A 73 -1.27 19.79 5.06
N PHE A 74 -1.80 19.08 6.06
CA PHE A 74 -2.52 17.83 5.80
C PHE A 74 -3.82 18.09 5.04
N GLU A 75 -4.47 19.22 5.30
CA GLU A 75 -5.67 19.71 4.64
C GLU A 75 -5.44 19.91 3.14
N GLU A 76 -4.31 20.49 2.74
CA GLU A 76 -3.94 20.67 1.33
C GLU A 76 -3.43 19.38 0.68
N TYR A 77 -2.94 18.43 1.47
CA TYR A 77 -2.46 17.14 1.00
C TYR A 77 -3.59 16.15 0.72
N VAL A 78 -4.67 16.20 1.51
CA VAL A 78 -5.83 15.31 1.39
C VAL A 78 -6.41 15.26 -0.03
N PRO A 79 -6.63 16.37 -0.76
CA PRO A 79 -7.11 16.32 -2.14
C PRO A 79 -6.21 15.52 -3.08
N ARG A 80 -4.89 15.52 -2.86
CA ARG A 80 -3.94 14.74 -3.68
C ARG A 80 -4.06 13.25 -3.40
N LEU A 81 -4.15 12.88 -2.13
CA LEU A 81 -4.40 11.50 -1.73
C LEU A 81 -5.79 11.02 -2.18
N GLN A 82 -6.80 11.89 -2.13
CA GLN A 82 -8.16 11.61 -2.59
C GLN A 82 -8.13 11.18 -4.06
N ARG A 83 -7.49 11.97 -4.94
CA ARG A 83 -7.35 11.62 -6.36
C ARG A 83 -6.61 10.31 -6.61
N TYR A 84 -5.54 10.09 -5.85
CA TYR A 84 -4.77 8.86 -5.93
C TYR A 84 -5.64 7.64 -5.57
N TYR A 85 -6.27 7.64 -4.40
CA TYR A 85 -7.08 6.50 -3.95
C TYR A 85 -8.38 6.33 -4.75
N GLU A 86 -9.03 7.40 -5.22
CA GLU A 86 -10.17 7.30 -6.17
C GLU A 86 -9.77 6.56 -7.46
N THR A 87 -8.55 6.82 -7.96
CA THR A 87 -8.04 6.15 -9.15
C THR A 87 -7.78 4.67 -8.87
N ILE A 88 -7.19 4.35 -7.71
CA ILE A 88 -6.99 2.96 -7.26
C ILE A 88 -8.34 2.23 -7.13
N GLU A 89 -9.34 2.84 -6.49
CA GLU A 89 -10.68 2.28 -6.37
C GLU A 89 -11.30 1.98 -7.73
N ARG A 90 -11.20 2.91 -8.67
CA ARG A 90 -11.74 2.74 -10.01
C ARG A 90 -11.06 1.61 -10.80
N LEU A 91 -9.76 1.41 -10.59
CA LEU A 91 -8.97 0.41 -11.31
C LEU A 91 -9.15 -1.00 -10.74
N PHE A 92 -9.23 -1.14 -9.41
CA PHE A 92 -9.14 -2.43 -8.74
C PHE A 92 -10.39 -2.84 -7.98
N TRP A 93 -11.27 -1.89 -7.65
CA TRP A 93 -12.40 -2.08 -6.74
C TRP A 93 -12.01 -2.90 -5.47
N PRO A 94 -10.99 -2.44 -4.71
CA PRO A 94 -10.45 -3.22 -3.61
C PRO A 94 -11.46 -3.31 -2.47
N ASP A 95 -11.36 -4.39 -1.71
CA ASP A 95 -12.17 -4.59 -0.50
C ASP A 95 -11.58 -3.85 0.72
N LEU A 96 -10.26 -3.63 0.73
CA LEU A 96 -9.57 -2.91 1.79
C LEU A 96 -8.33 -2.19 1.27
N LEU A 97 -8.17 -0.94 1.69
CA LEU A 97 -6.94 -0.16 1.52
C LEU A 97 -6.20 -0.06 2.87
N VAL A 98 -4.91 -0.40 2.86
CA VAL A 98 -4.02 -0.24 4.02
C VAL A 98 -2.95 0.78 3.70
N VAL A 99 -2.75 1.77 4.58
CA VAL A 99 -1.77 2.84 4.39
C VAL A 99 -0.64 2.72 5.40
N GLY A 100 0.53 2.32 4.92
CA GLY A 100 1.79 2.29 5.63
C GLY A 100 2.71 3.47 5.28
N GLY A 101 4.00 3.30 5.58
CA GLY A 101 5.02 4.33 5.36
C GLY A 101 5.10 5.37 6.50
N GLY A 102 6.06 6.28 6.41
CA GLY A 102 6.37 7.21 7.50
C GLY A 102 5.21 8.15 7.84
N VAL A 103 4.44 8.58 6.84
CA VAL A 103 3.32 9.52 7.04
C VAL A 103 2.11 8.86 7.71
N SER A 104 1.99 7.52 7.68
CA SER A 104 0.86 6.82 8.31
C SER A 104 0.82 7.01 9.82
N LYS A 105 1.93 7.41 10.46
CA LYS A 105 1.97 7.83 11.88
C LYS A 105 1.05 9.01 12.19
N HIS A 106 0.67 9.78 11.17
CA HIS A 106 -0.23 10.92 11.27
C HIS A 106 -1.58 10.65 10.58
N HIS A 107 -1.98 9.39 10.45
CA HIS A 107 -3.19 8.98 9.72
C HIS A 107 -4.46 9.73 10.15
N GLU A 108 -4.60 10.04 11.44
CA GLU A 108 -5.75 10.76 11.99
C GLU A 108 -5.96 12.15 11.35
N LYS A 109 -4.90 12.75 10.81
CA LYS A 109 -4.95 14.08 10.18
C LYS A 109 -5.50 14.05 8.74
N PHE A 110 -5.49 12.89 8.08
CA PHE A 110 -5.83 12.78 6.65
C PHE A 110 -6.81 11.65 6.31
N LEU A 111 -6.66 10.43 6.87
CA LEU A 111 -7.55 9.30 6.53
C LEU A 111 -9.03 9.60 6.78
N PRO A 112 -9.45 10.18 7.93
CA PRO A 112 -10.87 10.48 8.18
C PRO A 112 -11.47 11.52 7.22
N LYS A 113 -10.62 12.25 6.49
CA LYS A 113 -11.01 13.30 5.55
C LYS A 113 -11.16 12.76 4.11
N LEU A 114 -10.67 11.56 3.84
CA LEU A 114 -10.88 10.89 2.56
C LEU A 114 -12.34 10.43 2.44
N ARG A 115 -12.85 10.39 1.22
CA ARG A 115 -14.21 9.97 0.87
C ARG A 115 -14.11 8.89 -0.21
N LEU A 116 -14.00 7.64 0.24
CA LEU A 116 -13.83 6.46 -0.61
C LEU A 116 -14.99 5.50 -0.35
N ASN A 117 -15.31 4.66 -1.32
CA ASN A 117 -16.25 3.55 -1.14
C ASN A 117 -15.57 2.37 -0.43
N THR A 118 -14.29 2.16 -0.72
CA THR A 118 -13.43 1.16 -0.08
C THR A 118 -12.99 1.64 1.29
N PRO A 119 -13.14 0.80 2.34
CA PRO A 119 -12.55 1.07 3.66
C PRO A 119 -11.04 1.29 3.57
N ILE A 120 -10.55 2.33 4.26
CA ILE A 120 -9.12 2.66 4.32
C ILE A 120 -8.64 2.76 5.77
N VAL A 121 -7.56 2.06 6.10
CA VAL A 121 -7.03 1.95 7.47
C VAL A 121 -5.51 2.14 7.51
N PRO A 122 -4.93 2.61 8.62
CA PRO A 122 -3.48 2.66 8.77
C PRO A 122 -2.90 1.25 8.98
N ALA A 123 -1.69 1.02 8.48
CA ALA A 123 -0.92 -0.19 8.73
C ALA A 123 -0.62 -0.38 10.23
N GLN A 124 -0.77 -1.60 10.74
CA GLN A 124 -0.58 -1.91 12.16
C GLN A 124 0.90 -2.13 12.52
N LEU A 125 1.67 -2.79 11.66
CA LEU A 125 3.08 -3.13 11.92
C LEU A 125 4.04 -1.96 11.65
N ARG A 126 3.58 -0.93 10.92
CA ARG A 126 4.34 0.31 10.64
C ARG A 126 5.75 -0.04 10.10
N ASN A 127 6.80 0.41 10.81
CA ASN A 127 8.20 0.21 10.41
C ASN A 127 8.65 -1.26 10.44
N ALA A 128 7.97 -2.13 11.22
CA ALA A 128 8.32 -3.54 11.32
C ALA A 128 7.79 -4.37 10.13
N ALA A 129 6.81 -3.84 9.37
CA ALA A 129 6.12 -4.58 8.32
C ALA A 129 7.09 -5.18 7.29
N GLY A 130 8.06 -4.39 6.81
CA GLY A 130 9.03 -4.87 5.82
C GLY A 130 9.89 -6.04 6.31
N ILE A 131 10.40 -5.98 7.54
CA ILE A 131 11.25 -7.04 8.11
C ILE A 131 10.42 -8.31 8.37
N VAL A 132 9.25 -8.16 8.98
CA VAL A 132 8.34 -9.28 9.28
C VAL A 132 7.89 -9.99 8.01
N GLY A 133 7.50 -9.22 6.99
CA GLY A 133 7.06 -9.77 5.72
C GLY A 133 8.17 -10.43 4.93
N ALA A 134 9.39 -9.88 4.95
CA ALA A 134 10.54 -10.51 4.32
C ALA A 134 10.87 -11.86 4.96
N ALA A 135 10.82 -11.95 6.30
CA ALA A 135 11.02 -13.20 7.03
C ALA A 135 9.92 -14.23 6.68
N TRP A 136 8.66 -13.81 6.64
CA TRP A 136 7.55 -14.69 6.27
C TRP A 136 7.70 -15.19 4.83
N LEU A 137 7.95 -14.30 3.87
CA LEU A 137 8.14 -14.65 2.46
C LEU A 137 9.32 -15.62 2.25
N ALA A 138 10.38 -15.52 3.05
CA ALA A 138 11.52 -16.44 2.97
C ALA A 138 11.15 -17.86 3.39
N VAL A 139 10.28 -18.03 4.40
CA VAL A 139 9.76 -19.34 4.83
C VAL A 139 8.75 -19.85 3.81
N GLU A 140 7.76 -19.02 3.46
CA GLU A 140 6.70 -19.36 2.51
C GLU A 140 7.27 -19.87 1.19
N ARG A 141 8.29 -19.21 0.64
CA ARG A 141 8.88 -19.59 -0.65
C ARG A 141 9.66 -20.91 -0.59
N ARG A 142 10.07 -21.36 0.60
CA ARG A 142 10.68 -22.69 0.80
C ARG A 142 9.63 -23.77 0.91
N GLU A 143 8.50 -23.48 1.55
CA GLU A 143 7.41 -24.45 1.77
C GLU A 143 6.50 -24.58 0.54
N ASN A 144 6.27 -23.46 -0.16
CA ASN A 144 5.42 -23.32 -1.34
C ASN A 144 6.23 -22.69 -2.50
N PRO A 145 7.15 -23.45 -3.12
CA PRO A 145 7.95 -22.95 -4.22
C PRO A 145 7.07 -22.61 -5.44
N ASP A 146 7.48 -21.58 -6.18
CA ASP A 146 6.78 -21.14 -7.39
C ASP A 146 6.72 -22.29 -8.40
N PRO A 147 5.52 -22.80 -8.76
CA PRO A 147 5.38 -23.95 -9.63
C PRO A 147 5.95 -23.71 -11.03
N LEU A 148 6.03 -22.45 -11.48
CA LEU A 148 6.60 -22.08 -12.77
C LEU A 148 8.14 -21.97 -12.76
N ARG A 149 8.78 -21.94 -11.58
CA ARG A 149 10.24 -21.96 -11.45
C ARG A 149 10.82 -23.37 -11.35
N ALA A 150 10.00 -24.36 -11.02
CA ALA A 150 10.46 -25.75 -10.90
C ALA A 150 10.75 -26.42 -12.26
N THR A 151 10.42 -25.76 -13.37
CA THR A 151 10.56 -26.28 -14.74
C THR A 151 11.68 -25.63 -15.56
N ALA A 152 12.54 -24.81 -14.94
CA ALA A 152 13.66 -24.11 -15.59
C ALA A 152 15.03 -24.68 -15.19
#